data_AF-A0A9E0DKU4-F1
#
_entry.id   AF-A0A9E0DKU4-F1
#
_cell.length_a   1.000
_cell.length_b   1.000
_cell.length_c   1.000
_cell.angle_alpha   90.00
_cell.angle_beta   90.00
_cell.angle_gamma   90.00
#
_symmetry.space_group_name_H-M   'P 1'
#
loop_
_entity.id
_entity.type
_entity.pdbx_description
1 polymer ?
#
loop_
_entity_poly.entity_id
_entity_poly.type
_entity_poly.pdbx_seq_one_letter_code
_entity_poly.pdbx_strand_id
1 'polypeptide(L)'
;MSQETFKKIGDSAKQMYGPRAILICGFTPFEQETVMNALDSIELADVPVIVATVADAETRLGEMLSKPDQTGLGADSDTARAVVMSGITANELDNIISVYRSTGLPRPLWATLTPVSENWTLATLLEELKKERNAMESK
;
A
#
# COMPACT_ATOMS: atom_id res chain seq x y z
N MET A 1 34.90 8.45 25.78
CA MET A 1 33.58 7.79 25.92
C MET A 1 32.56 8.72 25.29
N SER A 2 32.30 8.55 24.00
CA SER A 2 31.30 9.32 23.26
C SER A 2 29.92 8.75 23.61
N GLN A 3 29.09 9.56 24.25
CA GLN A 3 27.69 9.24 24.49
C GLN A 3 26.99 9.17 23.13
N GLU A 4 26.57 7.97 22.74
CA GLU A 4 25.66 7.76 21.63
C GLU A 4 24.32 8.41 21.98
N THR A 5 23.97 9.46 21.23
CA THR A 5 22.68 10.13 21.34
C THR A 5 21.59 9.20 20.84
N PHE A 6 20.99 8.43 21.74
CA PHE A 6 19.81 7.63 21.47
C PHE A 6 18.65 8.56 21.08
N LYS A 7 18.35 8.67 19.78
CA LYS A 7 17.27 9.53 19.27
C LYS A 7 15.98 8.70 19.18
N LYS A 8 15.25 8.61 20.29
CA LYS A 8 13.95 7.91 20.35
C LYS A 8 12.78 8.90 20.27
N ILE A 9 11.84 8.55 19.39
CA ILE A 9 10.45 9.02 19.26
C ILE A 9 10.29 10.48 18.82
N GLY A 10 10.07 10.66 17.52
CA GLY A 10 9.67 11.94 16.93
C GLY A 10 9.22 11.85 15.45
N ASP A 11 9.64 10.83 14.70
CA ASP A 11 9.38 10.75 13.26
C ASP A 11 8.09 10.01 12.87
N SER A 12 7.33 9.45 13.82
CA SER A 12 6.18 8.60 13.49
C SER A 12 4.94 9.36 13.00
N ALA A 13 4.93 10.69 13.16
CA ALA A 13 3.93 11.60 12.60
C ALA A 13 4.37 12.26 11.28
N LYS A 14 5.62 12.05 10.85
CA LYS A 14 6.10 12.60 9.58
C LYS A 14 5.46 11.84 8.42
N GLN A 15 4.89 12.57 7.48
CA GLN A 15 4.35 11.99 6.25
C GLN A 15 5.48 11.38 5.42
N MET A 16 5.26 10.16 4.93
CA MET A 16 6.11 9.53 3.92
C MET A 16 5.93 10.20 2.57
N TYR A 17 6.74 9.81 1.59
CA TYR A 17 6.71 10.37 0.25
C TYR A 17 5.39 10.10 -0.47
N GLY A 18 4.99 11.04 -1.34
CA GLY A 18 3.90 10.88 -2.30
C GLY A 18 2.57 11.51 -1.89
N PRO A 19 1.57 11.50 -2.80
CA PRO A 19 0.21 11.91 -2.47
C PRO A 19 -0.38 10.96 -1.41
N ARG A 20 -1.23 11.49 -0.52
CA ARG A 20 -1.87 10.68 0.51
C ARG A 20 -2.93 9.78 -0.13
N ALA A 21 -2.65 8.48 -0.25
CA ALA A 21 -3.54 7.50 -0.87
C ALA A 21 -3.07 6.05 -0.56
N ILE A 22 -3.99 5.10 -0.73
CA ILE A 22 -3.74 3.66 -0.71
C ILE A 22 -4.15 3.08 -2.05
N LEU A 23 -3.30 2.23 -2.63
CA LEU A 23 -3.62 1.42 -3.81
C LEU A 23 -3.65 -0.05 -3.42
N ILE A 24 -4.75 -0.74 -3.72
CA ILE A 24 -4.90 -2.18 -3.50
C ILE A 24 -4.96 -2.92 -4.84
N CYS A 25 -4.26 -4.05 -4.93
CA CYS A 25 -4.11 -4.85 -6.15
C CYS A 25 -4.42 -6.33 -5.88
N GLY A 26 -4.99 -7.03 -6.85
CA GLY A 26 -5.17 -8.50 -6.79
C GLY A 26 -6.14 -8.98 -5.71
N PHE A 27 -7.11 -8.12 -5.33
CA PHE A 27 -8.21 -8.46 -4.43
C PHE A 27 -9.48 -8.68 -5.25
N THR A 28 -10.22 -9.74 -4.95
CA THR A 28 -11.56 -9.94 -5.53
C THR A 28 -12.52 -8.85 -5.03
N PRO A 29 -13.66 -8.60 -5.69
CA PRO A 29 -14.62 -7.58 -5.25
C PRO A 29 -15.08 -7.74 -3.78
N PHE A 30 -15.28 -8.98 -3.32
CA PHE A 30 -15.63 -9.27 -1.93
C PHE A 30 -14.49 -8.91 -0.95
N GLU A 31 -13.25 -9.18 -1.33
CA GLU A 31 -12.10 -8.85 -0.50
C GLU A 31 -11.79 -7.35 -0.51
N GLN A 32 -12.05 -6.66 -1.62
CA GLN A 32 -11.98 -5.19 -1.67
C GLN A 32 -12.92 -4.59 -0.63
N GLU A 33 -14.18 -5.02 -0.59
CA GLU A 33 -15.15 -4.59 0.42
C GLU A 33 -14.65 -4.90 1.84
N THR A 34 -14.07 -6.08 2.07
CA THR A 34 -13.48 -6.45 3.36
C THR A 34 -12.33 -5.51 3.76
N VAL A 35 -11.46 -5.14 2.82
CA VAL A 35 -10.36 -4.19 3.06
C VAL A 35 -10.89 -2.79 3.33
N MET A 36 -11.87 -2.31 2.56
CA MET A 36 -12.50 -0.99 2.77
C MET A 36 -13.11 -0.91 4.17
N ASN A 37 -13.92 -1.90 4.56
CA ASN A 37 -14.52 -1.97 5.89
C ASN A 37 -13.47 -2.00 7.01
N ALA A 38 -12.33 -2.66 6.78
CA ALA A 38 -11.23 -2.66 7.74
C ALA A 38 -10.58 -1.28 7.87
N LEU A 39 -10.35 -0.59 6.75
CA LEU A 39 -9.80 0.77 6.73
C LEU A 39 -10.76 1.79 7.35
N ASP A 40 -12.07 1.64 7.15
CA ASP A 40 -13.09 2.50 7.78
C ASP A 40 -13.15 2.35 9.31
N SER A 41 -12.66 1.22 9.85
CA SER A 41 -12.63 0.97 11.30
C SER A 41 -11.49 1.69 12.04
N ILE A 42 -10.58 2.35 11.30
CA ILE A 42 -9.50 3.16 11.85
C ILE A 42 -9.70 4.63 11.43
N GLU A 43 -9.33 5.57 12.31
CA GLU A 43 -9.46 7.02 12.06
C GLU A 43 -8.41 7.53 11.05
N LEU A 44 -8.43 7.00 9.82
CA LEU A 44 -7.66 7.53 8.70
C LEU A 44 -8.40 8.72 8.08
N ALA A 45 -8.05 9.93 8.51
CA ALA A 45 -8.62 11.12 7.90
C ALA A 45 -8.21 11.20 6.41
N ASP A 46 -9.22 11.25 5.54
CA ASP A 46 -9.16 11.57 4.11
C ASP A 46 -8.05 10.83 3.33
N VAL A 47 -8.06 9.49 3.37
CA VAL A 47 -7.15 8.65 2.58
C VAL A 47 -7.92 7.95 1.45
N PRO A 48 -7.82 8.42 0.19
CA PRO A 48 -8.37 7.72 -0.95
C PRO A 48 -7.84 6.28 -1.05
N VAL A 49 -8.73 5.33 -1.31
CA VAL A 49 -8.40 3.94 -1.62
C VAL A 49 -8.75 3.66 -3.07
N ILE A 50 -7.71 3.36 -3.86
CA ILE A 50 -7.80 3.06 -5.27
C ILE A 50 -7.65 1.54 -5.44
N VAL A 51 -8.41 0.96 -6.36
CA VAL A 51 -8.31 -0.45 -6.74
C VAL A 51 -7.66 -0.55 -8.12
N ALA A 52 -6.55 -1.29 -8.20
CA ALA A 52 -5.90 -1.57 -9.47
C ALA A 52 -6.72 -2.54 -10.31
N THR A 53 -6.95 -2.18 -11.57
CA THR A 53 -7.57 -3.04 -12.57
C THR A 53 -6.52 -3.65 -13.50
N VAL A 54 -6.90 -4.63 -14.31
CA VAL A 54 -6.01 -5.21 -15.34
C VAL A 54 -5.54 -4.16 -16.35
N ALA A 55 -6.36 -3.13 -16.62
CA ALA A 55 -6.02 -2.05 -17.54
C ALA A 55 -4.92 -1.12 -17.00
N ASP A 56 -4.66 -1.15 -15.70
CA ASP A 56 -3.68 -0.26 -15.06
C ASP A 56 -2.24 -0.81 -15.09
N ALA A 57 -2.00 -1.98 -15.68
CA ALA A 57 -0.69 -2.64 -15.67
C ALA A 57 0.47 -1.72 -16.11
N GLU A 58 0.26 -0.93 -17.17
CA GLU A 58 1.24 0.01 -17.73
C GLU A 58 1.08 1.45 -17.20
N THR A 59 0.16 1.68 -16.26
CA THR A 59 -0.05 3.00 -15.64
C THR A 59 0.99 3.24 -14.55
N ARG A 60 1.51 4.47 -14.47
CA ARG A 60 2.48 4.86 -13.44
C ARG A 60 1.84 4.94 -12.06
N LEU A 61 2.57 4.56 -11.01
CA LEU A 61 2.04 4.59 -9.65
C LEU A 61 1.63 6.00 -9.20
N GLY A 62 2.42 7.03 -9.52
CA GLY A 62 2.07 8.41 -9.18
C GLY A 62 0.75 8.88 -9.79
N GLU A 63 0.45 8.43 -11.01
CA GLU A 63 -0.82 8.71 -11.68
C GLU A 63 -1.98 7.96 -11.02
N MET A 64 -1.78 6.68 -10.69
CA MET A 64 -2.79 5.87 -10.01
C MET A 64 -3.15 6.41 -8.63
N LEU A 65 -2.15 6.78 -7.83
CA LEU A 65 -2.33 7.31 -6.48
C LEU A 65 -2.88 8.74 -6.45
N SER A 66 -3.01 9.38 -7.61
CA SER A 66 -3.68 10.67 -7.78
C SER A 66 -5.13 10.54 -8.26
N LYS A 67 -5.63 9.32 -8.48
CA LYS A 67 -7.02 9.08 -8.89
C LYS A 67 -7.99 9.35 -7.73
N PRO A 68 -9.27 9.66 -8.03
CA PRO A 68 -10.30 9.80 -7.01
C PRO A 68 -10.47 8.53 -6.17
N ASP A 69 -10.96 8.72 -4.94
CA ASP A 69 -11.31 7.63 -4.04
C ASP A 69 -12.24 6.61 -4.72
N GLN A 70 -12.06 5.33 -4.37
CA GLN A 70 -12.81 4.18 -4.89
C GLN A 70 -12.71 3.96 -6.41
N THR A 71 -11.77 4.61 -7.09
CA THR A 71 -11.53 4.32 -8.51
C THR A 71 -11.16 2.84 -8.68
N GLY A 72 -11.84 2.15 -9.60
CA GLY A 72 -11.61 0.73 -9.90
C GLY A 72 -12.33 -0.25 -8.96
N LEU A 73 -13.09 0.24 -7.98
CA LEU A 73 -13.83 -0.62 -7.05
C LEU A 73 -14.78 -1.57 -7.80
N GLY A 74 -14.80 -2.83 -7.37
CA GLY A 74 -15.60 -3.89 -7.97
C GLY A 74 -14.98 -4.55 -9.21
N ALA A 75 -13.84 -4.05 -9.71
CA ALA A 75 -13.11 -4.70 -10.78
C ALA A 75 -12.38 -5.94 -10.26
N ASP A 76 -12.43 -7.03 -11.02
CA ASP A 76 -11.63 -8.23 -10.71
C ASP A 76 -10.23 -8.12 -11.34
N SER A 77 -9.24 -8.75 -10.69
CA SER A 77 -7.84 -8.67 -11.11
C SER A 77 -7.05 -9.89 -10.68
N ASP A 78 -6.52 -10.64 -11.65
CA ASP A 78 -5.63 -11.80 -11.43
C ASP A 78 -4.18 -11.39 -11.13
N THR A 79 -3.96 -10.14 -10.69
CA THR A 79 -2.63 -9.63 -10.38
C THR A 79 -2.15 -10.08 -9.00
N ALA A 80 -0.88 -9.81 -8.69
CA ALA A 80 -0.37 -10.10 -7.35
C ALA A 80 -1.12 -9.30 -6.31
N ARG A 81 -1.46 -9.94 -5.18
CA ARG A 81 -2.01 -9.23 -4.04
C ARG A 81 -0.97 -8.28 -3.46
N ALA A 82 -1.25 -6.98 -3.53
CA ALA A 82 -0.37 -5.95 -3.00
C ALA A 82 -1.17 -4.78 -2.44
N VAL A 83 -0.60 -4.11 -1.44
CA VAL A 83 -1.08 -2.84 -0.90
C VAL A 83 0.08 -1.84 -0.94
N VAL A 84 -0.11 -0.77 -1.70
CA VAL A 84 0.86 0.33 -1.85
C VAL A 84 0.33 1.53 -1.09
N MET A 85 1.12 2.03 -0.15
CA MET A 85 0.75 3.17 0.70
C MET A 85 1.58 4.38 0.32
N SER A 86 0.96 5.55 0.25
CA SER A 86 1.60 6.78 -0.20
C SER A 86 1.17 7.94 0.68
N GLY A 87 2.10 8.85 1.02
CA GLY A 87 1.81 10.06 1.80
C GLY A 87 1.26 9.82 3.21
N ILE A 88 1.23 8.58 3.70
CA ILE A 88 0.80 8.25 5.07
C ILE A 88 1.98 8.32 6.04
N THR A 89 1.67 8.42 7.33
CA THR A 89 2.67 8.39 8.40
C THR A 89 3.05 6.97 8.79
N ALA A 90 4.14 6.79 9.54
CA ALA A 90 4.54 5.46 10.03
C ALA A 90 3.49 4.88 11.00
N ASN A 91 2.87 5.71 11.85
CA ASN A 91 1.78 5.28 12.73
C ASN A 91 0.58 4.76 11.92
N GLU A 92 0.20 5.46 10.85
CA GLU A 92 -0.92 5.05 9.99
C GLU A 92 -0.60 3.74 9.26
N LEU A 93 0.64 3.59 8.78
CA LEU A 93 1.10 2.35 8.16
C LEU A 93 0.98 1.16 9.12
N ASP A 94 1.44 1.32 10.37
CA ASP A 94 1.34 0.26 11.38
C ASP A 94 -0.12 -0.08 11.72
N ASN A 95 -1.00 0.93 11.80
CA ASN A 95 -2.42 0.74 12.02
C ASN A 95 -3.10 0.01 10.85
N ILE A 96 -2.81 0.41 9.61
CA ILE A 96 -3.32 -0.23 8.38
C ILE A 96 -2.91 -1.70 8.34
N ILE A 97 -1.63 -1.99 8.60
CA ILE A 97 -1.13 -3.38 8.62
C ILE A 97 -1.83 -4.18 9.73
N SER A 98 -2.03 -3.57 10.90
CA SER A 98 -2.65 -4.24 12.04
C SER A 98 -4.12 -4.56 11.79
N VAL A 99 -4.89 -3.60 11.25
CA VAL A 99 -6.30 -3.81 10.92
C VAL A 99 -6.48 -4.74 9.72
N TYR A 100 -5.60 -4.67 8.73
CA TYR A 100 -5.61 -5.64 7.63
C TYR A 100 -5.45 -7.08 8.15
N ARG A 101 -4.54 -7.30 9.12
CA ARG A 101 -4.32 -8.65 9.69
C ARG A 101 -5.54 -9.20 10.41
N SER A 102 -6.40 -8.37 10.98
CA SER A 102 -7.61 -8.85 11.66
C SER A 102 -8.70 -9.32 10.69
N THR A 103 -8.60 -8.99 9.40
CA THR A 103 -9.55 -9.45 8.36
C THR A 103 -9.46 -10.94 8.06
N GLY A 104 -8.34 -11.59 8.39
CA GLY A 104 -8.08 -12.98 8.02
C GLY A 104 -7.73 -13.20 6.54
N LEU A 105 -7.63 -12.14 5.74
CA LEU A 105 -7.23 -12.23 4.34
C LEU A 105 -5.77 -12.69 4.18
N PRO A 106 -5.42 -13.35 3.06
CA PRO A 106 -4.04 -13.70 2.74
C PRO A 106 -3.09 -12.50 2.81
N ARG A 107 -1.85 -12.73 3.24
CA ARG A 107 -0.85 -11.66 3.39
C ARG A 107 -0.50 -11.02 2.04
N PRO A 108 -0.72 -9.70 1.86
CA PRO A 108 -0.40 -9.01 0.63
C PRO A 108 1.10 -8.68 0.59
N LEU A 109 1.59 -8.30 -0.59
CA LEU A 109 2.85 -7.58 -0.72
C LEU A 109 2.62 -6.17 -0.17
N TRP A 110 3.53 -5.68 0.66
CA TRP A 110 3.44 -4.33 1.21
C TRP A 110 4.49 -3.45 0.55
N ALA A 111 4.11 -2.25 0.14
CA ALA A 111 5.03 -1.26 -0.40
C ALA A 111 4.66 0.14 0.08
N THR A 112 5.65 1.01 0.17
CA THR A 112 5.45 2.45 0.31
C THR A 112 5.93 3.16 -0.95
N LEU A 113 5.25 4.22 -1.36
CA LEU A 113 5.68 5.00 -2.51
C LEU A 113 7.01 5.69 -2.19
N THR A 114 7.93 5.65 -3.15
CA THR A 114 9.22 6.33 -3.09
C THR A 114 9.39 7.21 -4.33
N PRO A 115 10.32 8.19 -4.32
CA PRO A 115 10.64 8.97 -5.52
C PRO A 115 11.05 8.10 -6.72
N VAL A 116 11.63 6.93 -6.45
CA VAL A 116 12.05 5.98 -7.48
C VAL A 116 10.84 5.25 -8.03
N SER A 117 10.04 4.62 -7.16
CA SER A 117 8.92 3.77 -7.56
C SER A 117 7.73 4.56 -8.11
N GLU A 118 7.60 5.86 -7.82
CA GLU A 118 6.53 6.72 -8.36
C GLU A 118 6.45 6.69 -9.89
N ASN A 119 7.61 6.60 -10.55
CA ASN A 119 7.70 6.59 -12.01
C ASN A 119 7.62 5.18 -12.61
N TRP A 120 7.52 4.14 -11.78
CA TRP A 120 7.36 2.76 -12.26
C TRP A 120 5.91 2.50 -12.66
N THR A 121 5.73 1.58 -13.60
CA THR A 121 4.40 1.03 -13.88
C THR A 121 3.97 0.09 -12.76
N LEU A 122 2.66 -0.13 -12.63
CA LEU A 122 2.13 -1.12 -11.70
C LEU A 122 2.73 -2.51 -11.94
N ALA A 123 2.85 -2.94 -13.20
CA ALA A 123 3.41 -4.24 -13.55
C ALA A 123 4.85 -4.38 -13.04
N THR A 124 5.70 -3.37 -13.25
CA THR A 124 7.08 -3.37 -12.76
C THR A 124 7.15 -3.44 -11.23
N LEU A 125 6.34 -2.66 -10.51
CA LEU A 125 6.30 -2.73 -9.05
C LEU A 125 5.95 -4.15 -8.56
N LEU A 126 4.87 -4.72 -9.10
CA LEU A 126 4.41 -6.04 -8.68
C LEU A 126 5.45 -7.13 -8.99
N GLU A 127 6.19 -7.01 -10.09
CA GLU A 127 7.28 -7.93 -10.42
C GLU A 127 8.42 -7.85 -9.40
N GLU A 128 8.88 -6.65 -9.06
CA GLU A 128 9.96 -6.44 -8.08
C GLU A 128 9.55 -6.91 -6.68
N LEU A 129 8.33 -6.60 -6.24
CA LEU A 129 7.82 -7.07 -4.95
C LEU A 129 7.72 -8.60 -4.88
N LYS A 130 7.34 -9.27 -5.98
CA LYS A 130 7.36 -10.74 -6.07
C LYS A 130 8.78 -11.30 -5.97
N LYS A 131 9.74 -10.70 -6.67
CA LYS A 131 11.15 -11.11 -6.62
C LYS A 131 11.70 -11.01 -5.20
N GLU A 132 11.44 -9.91 -4.51
CA GLU A 132 11.86 -9.71 -3.12
C GLU A 132 11.28 -10.75 -2.18
N ARG A 133 9.97 -11.02 -2.27
CA ARG A 133 9.31 -12.06 -1.46
C ARG A 133 9.95 -13.44 -1.70
N ASN A 134 10.10 -13.84 -2.95
CA ASN A 134 10.67 -15.15 -3.30
C ASN A 134 12.10 -15.30 -2.75
N ALA A 135 12.90 -14.23 -2.78
CA ALA A 135 14.26 -14.24 -2.25
C ALA A 135 14.32 -14.35 -0.71
N MET A 136 13.28 -13.89 0.00
CA MET A 136 13.14 -14.04 1.45
C MET A 136 12.61 -15.43 1.85
N GLU A 137 11.71 -16.01 1.05
CA GLU A 137 11.14 -17.35 1.31
C GLU A 137 12.10 -18.48 0.93
N SER A 138 13.07 -18.23 0.04
CA SER A 138 14.09 -19.20 -0.35
C SER A 138 15.30 -19.24 0.61
N LYS A 139 15.19 -18.61 1.79
CA LYS A 139 16.22 -18.57 2.84
C LYS A 139 15.69 -19.20 4.13
#